data_AF-A0AAW9F219-F1
#
_entry.id   AF-A0AAW9F219-F1
#
_cell.length_a   1.000
_cell.length_b   1.000
_cell.length_c   1.000
_cell.angle_alpha   90.00
_cell.angle_beta   90.00
_cell.angle_gamma   90.00
#
_symmetry.space_group_name_H-M   'P 1'
#
loop_
_entity.id
_entity.type
_entity.pdbx_description
1 polymer ?
#
loop_
_entity_poly.entity_id
_entity_poly.type
_entity_poly.pdbx_seq_one_letter_code
_entity_poly.pdbx_strand_id
1 'polypeptide(L)'
;MFLIILMKSLIIGGLVGVGVGAGAARMFHAPTVQGMGAFRTLGELNSCEGDPASHFSFGLGFFFNAWASTVAAGAFTQDVDHRILPNWGAAALMIKNRDLTTTLHDPKKMAIACGIIGAIVVAFLNSTAAAVPAALQVTAVKVLVPAANLLVNTVMPVIFWLAAIEAGKKSGFWATIFGGLAQLIMGNAVPGLVLGILIGKGVEESGWNHVTKVMMSAIVLLFVLSGFFRGFDMKLIESFHLGVPLWLENVHNLMSGK
;
A
#
# COMPACT_ATOMS: atom_id res chain seq x y z
N MET A 1 3.29 -1.70 -33.64
CA MET A 1 2.79 -1.26 -32.31
C MET A 1 3.36 -2.11 -31.17
N PHE A 2 3.22 -3.43 -31.22
CA PHE A 2 3.72 -4.36 -30.19
C PHE A 2 5.23 -4.23 -29.89
N LEU A 3 6.09 -4.21 -30.91
CA LEU A 3 7.56 -4.08 -30.72
C LEU A 3 7.96 -2.78 -30.01
N ILE A 4 7.24 -1.68 -30.26
CA ILE A 4 7.48 -0.39 -29.60
C ILE A 4 7.12 -0.50 -28.11
N ILE A 5 6.00 -1.17 -27.79
CA ILE A 5 5.59 -1.41 -26.41
C ILE A 5 6.63 -2.26 -25.69
N LEU A 6 7.09 -3.35 -26.31
CA LEU A 6 8.11 -4.23 -25.75
C LEU A 6 9.41 -3.46 -25.43
N MET A 7 9.94 -2.70 -26.39
CA MET A 7 11.18 -1.95 -26.20
C MET A 7 11.06 -0.88 -25.12
N LYS A 8 9.96 -0.11 -25.10
CA LYS A 8 9.70 0.88 -24.04
C LYS A 8 9.59 0.21 -22.67
N SER A 9 8.93 -0.95 -22.61
CA SER A 9 8.72 -1.68 -21.37
C SER A 9 10.02 -2.25 -20.79
N LEU A 10 10.92 -2.75 -21.65
CA LEU A 10 12.25 -3.19 -21.23
C LEU A 10 13.06 -2.04 -20.60
N ILE A 11 13.06 -0.87 -21.24
CA ILE A 11 13.79 0.31 -20.76
C ILE A 11 13.20 0.82 -19.45
N ILE A 12 11.89 1.05 -19.41
CA ILE A 12 11.20 1.58 -18.22
C ILE A 12 11.33 0.58 -17.06
N GLY A 13 11.08 -0.70 -17.32
CA GLY A 13 11.22 -1.75 -16.31
C GLY A 13 12.64 -1.84 -15.76
N GLY A 14 13.65 -1.71 -16.63
CA GLY A 14 15.04 -1.67 -16.20
C GLY A 14 15.35 -0.50 -15.27
N LEU A 15 14.91 0.70 -15.63
CA LEU A 15 15.13 1.92 -14.83
C LEU A 15 14.39 1.86 -13.48
N VAL A 16 13.13 1.43 -13.49
CA VAL A 16 12.33 1.25 -12.27
C VAL A 16 12.97 0.21 -11.36
N GLY A 17 13.36 -0.95 -11.93
CA GLY A 17 14.06 -2.00 -11.20
C GLY A 17 15.35 -1.53 -10.53
N VAL A 18 16.17 -0.75 -11.24
CA VAL A 18 17.39 -0.17 -10.66
C VAL A 18 17.06 0.75 -9.48
N GLY A 19 16.11 1.67 -9.64
CA GLY A 19 15.74 2.64 -8.60
C GLY A 19 15.17 1.97 -7.35
N VAL A 20 14.26 1.03 -7.56
CA VAL A 20 13.62 0.24 -6.51
C VAL A 20 14.63 -0.65 -5.79
N GLY A 21 15.47 -1.38 -6.52
CA GLY A 21 16.46 -2.30 -5.94
C GLY A 21 17.53 -1.57 -5.13
N ALA A 22 18.10 -0.49 -5.68
CA ALA A 22 19.02 0.37 -4.94
C ALA A 22 18.35 1.00 -3.71
N GLY A 23 17.08 1.41 -3.86
CA GLY A 23 16.26 1.95 -2.78
C GLY A 23 16.11 0.96 -1.63
N ALA A 24 15.67 -0.27 -1.92
CA ALA A 24 15.42 -1.32 -0.94
C ALA A 24 16.71 -1.70 -0.17
N ALA A 25 17.81 -1.93 -0.87
CA ALA A 25 19.09 -2.29 -0.24
C ALA A 25 19.66 -1.18 0.67
N ARG A 26 19.50 0.09 0.28
CA ARG A 26 19.93 1.23 1.13
C ARG A 26 19.16 1.34 2.44
N MET A 27 17.95 0.78 2.54
CA MET A 27 17.19 0.80 3.79
C MET A 27 17.90 0.04 4.92
N PHE A 28 18.72 -0.97 4.59
CA PHE A 28 19.54 -1.71 5.56
C PHE A 28 20.77 -0.92 6.07
N HIS A 29 21.06 0.23 5.46
CA HIS A 29 22.21 1.09 5.78
C HIS A 29 21.82 2.43 6.38
N ALA A 30 20.53 2.78 6.41
CA ALA A 30 20.07 4.08 6.88
C ALA A 30 19.87 4.09 8.41
N PRO A 31 20.58 4.95 9.16
CA PRO A 31 20.30 5.16 10.57
C PRO A 31 19.42 6.42 10.75
N THR A 32 18.60 6.43 11.81
CA THR A 32 17.95 7.59 12.45
C THR A 32 16.82 8.39 11.77
N VAL A 33 16.60 8.36 10.44
CA VAL A 33 15.43 9.04 9.83
C VAL A 33 14.82 8.21 8.70
N GLN A 34 14.00 7.22 9.07
CA GLN A 34 13.40 6.27 8.14
C GLN A 34 12.00 6.72 7.73
N GLY A 35 11.79 6.97 6.42
CA GLY A 35 10.48 7.35 5.89
C GLY A 35 9.44 6.24 6.09
N MET A 36 8.24 6.60 6.53
CA MET A 36 7.16 5.68 6.94
C MET A 36 6.77 4.62 5.88
N GLY A 37 7.10 4.83 4.59
CA GLY A 37 6.90 3.85 3.51
C GLY A 37 8.01 2.81 3.33
N ALA A 38 9.20 3.03 3.93
CA ALA A 38 10.35 2.12 3.83
C ALA A 38 10.21 0.87 4.73
N PHE A 39 9.34 0.90 5.75
CA PHE A 39 9.15 -0.23 6.67
C PHE A 39 8.44 -1.42 6.03
N ARG A 40 7.55 -1.18 5.05
CA ARG A 40 6.80 -2.27 4.42
C ARG A 40 7.72 -3.17 3.62
N THR A 41 8.45 -2.62 2.64
CA THR A 41 9.38 -3.42 1.82
C THR A 41 10.49 -4.03 2.68
N LEU A 42 11.05 -3.30 3.66
CA LEU A 42 12.07 -3.84 4.55
C LEU A 42 11.53 -4.98 5.44
N GLY A 43 10.34 -4.81 6.02
CA GLY A 43 9.71 -5.85 6.84
C GLY A 43 9.35 -7.09 6.02
N GLU A 44 8.82 -6.90 4.82
CA GLU A 44 8.50 -7.99 3.89
C GLU A 44 9.76 -8.75 3.44
N LEU A 45 10.85 -8.04 3.13
CA LEU A 45 12.15 -8.66 2.82
C LEU A 45 12.71 -9.44 4.03
N ASN A 46 12.65 -8.88 5.23
CA ASN A 46 13.13 -9.56 6.44
C ASN A 46 12.27 -10.78 6.80
N SER A 47 10.97 -10.77 6.49
CA SER A 47 10.06 -11.90 6.76
C SER A 47 10.39 -13.16 5.98
N CYS A 48 11.22 -13.06 4.93
CA CYS A 48 11.69 -14.19 4.15
C CYS A 48 12.99 -14.81 4.71
N GLU A 49 13.56 -14.23 5.78
CA GLU A 49 14.71 -14.76 6.55
C GLU A 49 15.94 -15.13 5.69
N GLY A 50 16.12 -14.46 4.54
CA GLY A 50 17.23 -14.75 3.61
C GLY A 50 17.08 -16.05 2.82
N ASP A 51 15.91 -16.68 2.84
CA ASP A 51 15.61 -17.85 2.01
C ASP A 51 15.16 -17.44 0.59
N PRO A 52 15.91 -17.81 -0.48
CA PRO A 52 15.56 -17.43 -1.85
C PRO A 52 14.18 -17.92 -2.30
N ALA A 53 13.76 -19.10 -1.85
CA ALA A 53 12.47 -19.67 -2.24
C ALA A 53 11.30 -18.90 -1.61
N SER A 54 11.45 -18.47 -0.36
CA SER A 54 10.50 -17.61 0.35
C SER A 54 10.37 -16.25 -0.34
N HIS A 55 11.49 -15.60 -0.69
CA HIS A 55 11.47 -14.36 -1.45
C HIS A 55 10.77 -14.51 -2.81
N PHE A 56 11.10 -15.56 -3.58
CA PHE A 56 10.46 -15.79 -4.87
C PHE A 56 8.95 -16.01 -4.73
N SER A 57 8.55 -16.88 -3.77
CA SER A 57 7.15 -17.22 -3.51
C SER A 57 6.35 -16.02 -3.02
N PHE A 58 6.95 -15.18 -2.17
CA PHE A 58 6.34 -13.93 -1.72
C PHE A 58 6.05 -13.00 -2.90
N GLY A 59 7.05 -12.75 -3.76
CA GLY A 59 6.85 -11.92 -4.96
C GLY A 59 5.82 -12.53 -5.92
N LEU A 60 5.78 -13.85 -6.07
CA LEU A 60 4.81 -14.55 -6.92
C LEU A 60 3.36 -14.37 -6.42
N GLY A 61 3.17 -14.35 -5.10
CA GLY A 61 1.85 -14.11 -4.48
C GLY A 61 1.21 -12.78 -4.92
N PHE A 62 2.03 -11.74 -5.13
CA PHE A 62 1.56 -10.44 -5.59
C PHE A 62 1.59 -10.29 -7.12
N PHE A 63 2.41 -11.08 -7.81
CA PHE A 63 2.53 -11.06 -9.26
C PHE A 63 1.20 -11.29 -9.97
N PHE A 64 0.43 -12.30 -9.57
CA PHE A 64 -0.85 -12.58 -10.20
C PHE A 64 -1.85 -11.43 -10.04
N ASN A 65 -1.84 -10.74 -8.90
CA ASN A 65 -2.69 -9.57 -8.67
C ASN A 65 -2.28 -8.38 -9.56
N ALA A 66 -0.98 -8.09 -9.61
CA ALA A 66 -0.43 -7.03 -10.45
C ALA A 66 -0.66 -7.32 -11.94
N TRP A 67 -0.54 -8.58 -12.35
CA TRP A 67 -0.79 -9.02 -13.72
C TRP A 67 -2.25 -8.89 -14.12
N ALA A 68 -3.17 -9.39 -13.29
CA ALA A 68 -4.60 -9.23 -13.52
C ALA A 68 -4.99 -7.74 -13.62
N SER A 69 -4.43 -6.90 -12.74
CA SER A 69 -4.66 -5.44 -12.76
C SER A 69 -4.11 -4.79 -14.03
N THR A 70 -2.91 -5.18 -14.48
CA THR A 70 -2.32 -4.64 -15.71
C THR A 70 -3.09 -5.06 -16.95
N VAL A 71 -3.53 -6.31 -17.02
CA VAL A 71 -4.33 -6.82 -18.15
C VAL A 71 -5.73 -6.21 -18.18
N ALA A 72 -6.38 -6.08 -17.03
CA ALA A 72 -7.72 -5.53 -16.95
C ALA A 72 -7.71 -4.00 -17.13
N ALA A 73 -7.00 -3.29 -16.25
CA ALA A 73 -7.07 -1.84 -16.13
C ALA A 73 -5.98 -1.10 -16.89
N GLY A 74 -4.98 -1.79 -17.46
CA GLY A 74 -3.84 -1.15 -18.12
C GLY A 74 -2.92 -0.38 -17.16
N ALA A 75 -3.03 -0.63 -15.85
CA ALA A 75 -2.35 0.12 -14.82
C ALA A 75 -1.42 -0.76 -13.98
N PHE A 76 -0.22 -0.24 -13.69
CA PHE A 76 0.69 -0.88 -12.75
C PHE A 76 0.26 -0.61 -11.31
N THR A 77 0.26 -1.68 -10.52
CA THR A 77 0.06 -1.59 -9.08
C THR A 77 1.40 -1.34 -8.39
N GLN A 78 1.36 -0.61 -7.29
CA GLN A 78 2.49 -0.42 -6.37
C GLN A 78 3.14 -1.73 -5.88
N ASP A 79 2.43 -2.87 -5.97
CA ASP A 79 2.97 -4.20 -5.69
C ASP A 79 4.15 -4.57 -6.62
N VAL A 80 4.20 -4.07 -7.86
CA VAL A 80 5.32 -4.30 -8.78
C VAL A 80 6.60 -3.73 -8.19
N ASP A 81 6.55 -2.47 -7.76
CA ASP A 81 7.72 -1.75 -7.28
C ASP A 81 8.10 -2.15 -5.86
N HIS A 82 7.13 -2.33 -4.96
CA HIS A 82 7.45 -2.51 -3.55
C HIS A 82 7.54 -3.97 -3.08
N ARG A 83 7.01 -4.92 -3.87
CA ARG A 83 6.93 -6.34 -3.47
C ARG A 83 7.60 -7.26 -4.47
N ILE A 84 7.22 -7.19 -5.74
CA ILE A 84 7.66 -8.16 -6.75
C ILE A 84 9.15 -7.96 -7.08
N LEU A 85 9.52 -6.76 -7.54
CA LEU A 85 10.88 -6.46 -7.98
C LEU A 85 11.92 -6.65 -6.86
N PRO A 86 11.74 -6.08 -5.65
CA PRO A 86 12.70 -6.27 -4.56
C PRO A 86 12.84 -7.74 -4.14
N ASN A 87 11.74 -8.48 -3.98
CA ASN A 87 11.83 -9.87 -3.52
C ASN A 87 12.43 -10.79 -4.59
N TRP A 88 12.04 -10.64 -5.85
CA TRP A 88 12.66 -11.44 -6.92
C TRP A 88 14.13 -11.06 -7.15
N GLY A 89 14.48 -9.78 -6.98
CA GLY A 89 15.88 -9.33 -6.98
C GLY A 89 16.70 -9.96 -5.87
N ALA A 90 16.18 -9.98 -4.65
CA ALA A 90 16.79 -10.66 -3.51
C ALA A 90 16.94 -12.16 -3.79
N ALA A 91 15.86 -12.82 -4.22
CA ALA A 91 15.86 -14.24 -4.55
C ALA A 91 16.94 -14.57 -5.59
N ALA A 92 17.02 -13.81 -6.68
CA ALA A 92 17.99 -14.03 -7.75
C ALA A 92 19.44 -13.90 -7.27
N LEU A 93 19.74 -12.92 -6.41
CA LEU A 93 21.08 -12.75 -5.84
C LEU A 93 21.43 -13.87 -4.86
N MET A 94 20.45 -14.35 -4.09
CA MET A 94 20.68 -15.30 -3.00
C MET A 94 20.67 -16.77 -3.42
N ILE A 95 20.34 -17.09 -4.68
CA ILE A 95 20.46 -18.45 -5.23
C ILE A 95 21.88 -19.00 -5.10
N LYS A 96 22.90 -18.16 -5.33
CA LYS A 96 24.32 -18.57 -5.31
C LYS A 96 25.07 -18.22 -4.02
N ASN A 97 24.65 -17.17 -3.31
CA ASN A 97 25.29 -16.72 -2.08
C ASN A 97 24.22 -16.25 -1.09
N ARG A 98 24.10 -16.91 0.06
CA ARG A 98 23.07 -16.60 1.08
C ARG A 98 23.51 -15.56 2.11
N ASP A 99 24.73 -15.04 2.01
CA ASP A 99 25.17 -13.97 2.88
C ASP A 99 24.47 -12.65 2.51
N LEU A 100 23.62 -12.18 3.41
CA LEU A 100 22.79 -10.98 3.25
C LEU A 100 23.65 -9.72 3.06
N THR A 101 24.79 -9.63 3.74
CA THR A 101 25.63 -8.43 3.72
C THR A 101 26.25 -8.19 2.35
N THR A 102 26.61 -9.27 1.64
CA THR A 102 27.20 -9.21 0.30
C THR A 102 26.18 -9.35 -0.82
N THR A 103 24.91 -9.60 -0.52
CA THR A 103 23.83 -9.74 -1.51
C THR A 103 22.74 -8.69 -1.35
N LEU A 104 21.71 -8.95 -0.54
CA LEU A 104 20.54 -8.10 -0.35
C LEU A 104 20.91 -6.69 0.12
N HIS A 105 21.91 -6.57 1.00
CA HIS A 105 22.32 -5.29 1.55
C HIS A 105 23.15 -4.48 0.54
N ASP A 106 23.84 -5.11 -0.42
CA ASP A 106 24.66 -4.42 -1.42
C ASP A 106 23.78 -3.65 -2.43
N PRO A 107 23.76 -2.30 -2.40
CA PRO A 107 22.86 -1.53 -3.26
C PRO A 107 23.15 -1.68 -4.74
N LYS A 108 24.42 -1.92 -5.12
CA LYS A 108 24.82 -2.06 -6.51
C LYS A 108 24.32 -3.39 -7.07
N LYS A 109 24.53 -4.49 -6.33
CA LYS A 109 24.06 -5.81 -6.75
C LYS A 109 22.55 -5.87 -6.81
N MET A 110 21.88 -5.31 -5.80
CA MET A 110 20.42 -5.25 -5.75
C MET A 110 19.84 -4.42 -6.90
N ALA A 111 20.45 -3.29 -7.23
CA ALA A 111 20.06 -2.46 -8.37
C ALA A 111 20.14 -3.22 -9.70
N ILE A 112 21.24 -3.96 -9.92
CA ILE A 112 21.44 -4.71 -11.17
C ILE A 112 20.44 -5.87 -11.27
N ALA A 113 20.28 -6.65 -10.19
CA ALA A 113 19.36 -7.77 -10.17
C ALA A 113 17.91 -7.33 -10.38
N CYS A 114 17.47 -6.30 -9.63
CA CYS A 114 16.14 -5.73 -9.78
C CYS A 114 15.97 -5.06 -11.14
N GLY A 115 17.01 -4.46 -11.73
CA GLY A 115 16.96 -3.89 -13.08
C GLY A 115 16.67 -4.93 -14.15
N ILE A 116 17.38 -6.06 -14.14
CA ILE A 116 17.14 -7.16 -15.08
C ILE A 116 15.72 -7.72 -14.91
N ILE A 117 15.32 -7.97 -13.66
CA ILE A 117 13.99 -8.50 -13.35
C ILE A 117 12.90 -7.51 -13.70
N GLY A 118 13.09 -6.23 -13.39
CA GLY A 118 12.15 -5.16 -13.72
C GLY A 118 11.94 -5.04 -15.22
N ALA A 119 13.00 -5.12 -16.03
CA ALA A 119 12.89 -5.15 -17.48
C ALA A 119 12.03 -6.33 -17.96
N ILE A 120 12.26 -7.53 -17.43
CA ILE A 120 11.51 -8.75 -17.79
C ILE A 120 10.04 -8.64 -17.35
N VAL A 121 9.79 -8.26 -16.09
CA VAL A 121 8.45 -8.20 -15.49
C VAL A 121 7.60 -7.15 -16.20
N VAL A 122 8.11 -5.93 -16.35
CA VAL A 122 7.37 -4.84 -16.99
C VAL A 122 7.14 -5.14 -18.48
N ALA A 123 8.12 -5.73 -19.17
CA ALA A 123 7.95 -6.21 -20.54
C ALA A 123 6.85 -7.27 -20.64
N PHE A 124 6.83 -8.25 -19.73
CA PHE A 124 5.80 -9.28 -19.69
C PHE A 124 4.41 -8.67 -19.44
N LEU A 125 4.27 -7.82 -18.42
CA LEU A 125 3.00 -7.22 -18.04
C LEU A 125 2.41 -6.36 -19.15
N ASN A 126 3.21 -5.50 -19.77
CA ASN A 126 2.75 -4.66 -20.87
C ASN A 126 2.52 -5.43 -22.17
N SER A 127 3.34 -6.44 -22.47
CA SER A 127 3.15 -7.25 -23.68
C SER A 127 1.90 -8.11 -23.58
N THR A 128 1.63 -8.67 -22.39
CA THR A 128 0.39 -9.44 -22.16
C THR A 128 -0.83 -8.53 -22.23
N ALA A 129 -0.81 -7.36 -21.61
CA ALA A 129 -1.89 -6.38 -21.74
C ALA A 129 -2.12 -5.95 -23.19
N ALA A 130 -1.05 -5.71 -23.97
CA ALA A 130 -1.15 -5.34 -25.38
C ALA A 130 -1.63 -6.48 -26.29
N ALA A 131 -1.50 -7.74 -25.87
CA ALA A 131 -1.95 -8.91 -26.61
C ALA A 131 -3.43 -9.26 -26.37
N VAL A 132 -4.08 -8.65 -25.35
CA VAL A 132 -5.48 -8.93 -25.05
C VAL A 132 -6.41 -8.23 -26.07
N PRO A 133 -7.33 -8.97 -26.72
CA PRO A 133 -8.34 -8.38 -27.60
C PRO A 133 -9.23 -7.38 -26.85
N ALA A 134 -9.58 -6.28 -27.51
CA ALA A 134 -10.44 -5.22 -26.92
C ALA A 134 -11.77 -5.77 -26.38
N ALA A 135 -12.35 -6.78 -27.03
CA ALA A 135 -13.57 -7.44 -26.58
C ALA A 135 -13.43 -8.13 -25.21
N LEU A 136 -12.25 -8.69 -24.91
CA LEU A 136 -11.97 -9.31 -23.60
C LEU A 136 -11.59 -8.28 -22.54
N GLN A 137 -10.97 -7.18 -22.93
CA GLN A 137 -10.59 -6.10 -22.01
C GLN A 137 -11.83 -5.47 -21.34
N VAL A 138 -12.91 -5.24 -22.09
CA VAL A 138 -14.16 -4.67 -21.52
C VAL A 138 -14.76 -5.59 -20.45
N THR A 139 -14.75 -6.91 -20.69
CA THR A 139 -15.23 -7.90 -19.73
C THR A 139 -14.30 -8.03 -18.53
N ALA A 140 -12.98 -8.04 -18.75
CA ALA A 140 -11.98 -8.09 -17.71
C ALA A 140 -12.06 -6.86 -16.79
N VAL A 141 -12.20 -5.65 -17.32
CA VAL A 141 -12.42 -4.42 -16.52
C VAL A 141 -13.69 -4.55 -15.68
N LYS A 142 -14.80 -4.99 -16.29
CA LYS A 142 -16.10 -5.10 -15.60
C LYS A 142 -16.13 -6.16 -14.49
N VAL A 143 -15.22 -7.12 -14.47
CA VAL A 143 -15.16 -8.18 -13.45
C VAL A 143 -14.03 -7.93 -12.45
N LEU A 144 -12.81 -7.71 -12.95
CA LEU A 144 -11.60 -7.64 -12.12
C LEU A 144 -11.50 -6.33 -11.35
N VAL A 145 -11.93 -5.20 -11.90
CA VAL A 145 -11.89 -3.91 -11.17
C VAL A 145 -12.87 -3.90 -9.99
N PRO A 146 -14.14 -4.32 -10.15
CA PRO A 146 -15.05 -4.47 -9.00
C PRO A 146 -14.54 -5.50 -7.98
N ALA A 147 -13.98 -6.62 -8.42
CA ALA A 147 -13.41 -7.62 -7.51
C ALA A 147 -12.23 -7.07 -6.70
N ALA A 148 -11.30 -6.34 -7.32
CA ALA A 148 -10.20 -5.68 -6.63
C ALA A 148 -10.70 -4.61 -5.64
N ASN A 149 -11.72 -3.83 -6.02
CA ASN A 149 -12.34 -2.86 -5.13
C ASN A 149 -13.02 -3.53 -3.92
N LEU A 150 -13.70 -4.66 -4.11
CA LEU A 150 -14.27 -5.43 -3.00
C LEU A 150 -13.17 -5.99 -2.08
N LEU A 151 -12.08 -6.50 -2.66
CA LEU A 151 -10.95 -7.00 -1.88
C LEU A 151 -10.36 -5.90 -0.98
N VAL A 152 -10.11 -4.72 -1.54
CA VAL A 152 -9.45 -3.61 -0.83
C VAL A 152 -10.40 -2.86 0.11
N ASN A 153 -11.62 -2.56 -0.32
CA ASN A 153 -12.53 -1.69 0.44
C ASN A 153 -13.52 -2.47 1.31
N THR A 154 -13.62 -3.79 1.15
CA THR A 154 -14.54 -4.62 1.94
C THR A 154 -13.78 -5.72 2.67
N VAL A 155 -13.10 -6.62 1.96
CA VAL A 155 -12.47 -7.80 2.57
C VAL A 155 -11.32 -7.39 3.49
N MET A 156 -10.43 -6.49 3.05
CA MET A 156 -9.29 -6.06 3.87
C MET A 156 -9.73 -5.38 5.18
N PRO A 157 -10.65 -4.38 5.20
CA PRO A 157 -11.19 -3.86 6.44
C PRO A 157 -11.77 -4.92 7.37
N VAL A 158 -12.52 -5.89 6.84
CA VAL A 158 -13.09 -6.97 7.67
C VAL A 158 -11.99 -7.79 8.33
N ILE A 159 -10.92 -8.14 7.60
CA ILE A 159 -9.78 -8.87 8.16
C ILE A 159 -9.10 -8.07 9.26
N PHE A 160 -8.81 -6.77 9.03
CA PHE A 160 -8.19 -5.91 10.04
C PHE A 160 -9.08 -5.73 11.27
N TRP A 161 -10.39 -5.64 11.09
CA TRP A 161 -11.35 -5.53 12.18
C TRP A 161 -11.42 -6.81 13.02
N LEU A 162 -11.45 -7.98 12.38
CA LEU A 162 -11.38 -9.27 13.08
C LEU A 162 -10.07 -9.44 13.85
N ALA A 163 -8.94 -9.10 13.21
CA ALA A 163 -7.63 -9.12 13.86
C ALA A 163 -7.60 -8.17 15.08
N ALA A 164 -8.24 -7.00 15.00
CA ALA A 164 -8.32 -6.07 16.12
C ALA A 164 -9.08 -6.65 17.32
N ILE A 165 -10.18 -7.36 17.06
CA ILE A 165 -11.02 -8.01 18.08
C ILE A 165 -10.24 -9.14 18.76
N GLU A 166 -9.55 -9.96 17.97
CA GLU A 166 -8.71 -11.05 18.49
C GLU A 166 -7.52 -10.50 19.30
N ALA A 167 -6.96 -9.37 18.88
CA ALA A 167 -5.84 -8.74 19.55
C ALA A 167 -6.19 -8.25 20.98
N GLY A 168 -7.45 -7.97 21.31
CA GLY A 168 -7.85 -7.65 22.68
C GLY A 168 -9.07 -6.73 22.75
N LYS A 169 -9.64 -6.58 23.95
CA LYS A 169 -10.90 -5.83 24.14
C LYS A 169 -10.75 -4.36 23.79
N LYS A 170 -9.64 -3.73 24.22
CA LYS A 170 -9.37 -2.31 23.95
C LYS A 170 -8.99 -2.08 22.48
N SER A 171 -8.21 -2.99 21.90
CA SER A 171 -7.87 -3.00 20.47
C SER A 171 -9.13 -3.06 19.60
N GLY A 172 -10.00 -4.05 19.83
CA GLY A 172 -11.24 -4.21 19.08
C GLY A 172 -12.17 -3.00 19.22
N PHE A 173 -12.31 -2.45 20.43
CA PHE A 173 -13.16 -1.28 20.68
C PHE A 173 -12.70 -0.04 19.90
N TRP A 174 -11.43 0.36 20.05
CA TRP A 174 -10.91 1.55 19.38
C TRP A 174 -10.79 1.37 17.86
N ALA A 175 -10.45 0.16 17.39
CA ALA A 175 -10.45 -0.15 15.96
C ALA A 175 -11.85 -0.03 15.37
N THR A 176 -12.90 -0.49 16.05
CA THR A 176 -14.28 -0.37 15.57
C THR A 176 -14.69 1.10 15.39
N ILE A 177 -14.42 1.93 16.40
CA ILE A 177 -14.77 3.36 16.37
C ILE A 177 -14.02 4.07 15.24
N PHE A 178 -12.69 3.97 15.23
CA PHE A 178 -11.89 4.68 14.24
C PHE A 178 -12.04 4.11 12.83
N GLY A 179 -12.25 2.80 12.69
CA GLY A 179 -12.58 2.16 11.42
C GLY A 179 -13.89 2.67 10.84
N GLY A 180 -14.94 2.78 11.66
CA GLY A 180 -16.22 3.36 11.25
C GLY A 180 -16.09 4.82 10.83
N LEU A 181 -15.41 5.64 11.63
CA LEU A 181 -15.14 7.05 11.30
C LEU A 181 -14.32 7.20 10.02
N ALA A 182 -13.31 6.35 9.81
CA ALA A 182 -12.50 6.35 8.60
C ALA A 182 -13.31 5.94 7.36
N GLN A 183 -14.21 4.97 7.49
CA GLN A 183 -15.11 4.63 6.39
C GLN A 183 -16.00 5.82 5.99
N LEU A 184 -16.55 6.53 6.98
CA LEU A 184 -17.45 7.67 6.75
C LEU A 184 -16.73 8.89 6.18
N ILE A 185 -15.56 9.24 6.73
CA ILE A 185 -14.80 10.43 6.34
C ILE A 185 -13.97 10.16 5.08
N MET A 186 -13.34 8.99 5.00
CA MET A 186 -12.33 8.69 3.99
C MET A 186 -12.79 7.74 2.88
N GLY A 187 -13.92 7.05 3.05
CA GLY A 187 -14.38 5.99 2.15
C GLY A 187 -13.62 4.68 2.29
N ASN A 188 -12.70 4.59 3.27
CA ASN A 188 -11.88 3.39 3.53
C ASN A 188 -11.59 3.26 5.04
N ALA A 189 -12.01 2.14 5.62
CA ALA A 189 -11.86 1.82 7.04
C ALA A 189 -10.43 1.42 7.47
N VAL A 190 -9.55 0.98 6.55
CA VAL A 190 -8.24 0.40 6.90
C VAL A 190 -7.37 1.34 7.74
N PRO A 191 -7.16 2.62 7.38
CA PRO A 191 -6.34 3.52 8.19
C PRO A 191 -6.88 3.69 9.62
N GLY A 192 -8.20 3.81 9.76
CA GLY A 192 -8.84 3.93 11.08
C GLY A 192 -8.73 2.67 11.92
N LEU A 193 -8.90 1.49 11.32
CA LEU A 193 -8.72 0.21 11.99
C LEU A 193 -7.30 0.05 12.52
N VAL A 194 -6.28 0.37 11.70
CA VAL A 194 -4.86 0.27 12.10
C VAL A 194 -4.54 1.22 13.26
N LEU A 195 -4.97 2.48 13.18
CA LEU A 195 -4.75 3.45 14.26
C LEU A 195 -5.44 3.03 15.55
N GLY A 196 -6.65 2.46 15.46
CA GLY A 196 -7.37 1.94 16.62
C GLY A 196 -6.73 0.71 17.24
N ILE A 197 -6.15 -0.20 16.45
CA ILE A 197 -5.35 -1.33 16.94
C ILE A 197 -4.14 -0.82 17.73
N LEU A 198 -3.38 0.13 17.16
CA LEU A 198 -2.16 0.66 17.79
C LEU A 198 -2.44 1.35 19.13
N ILE A 199 -3.44 2.21 19.19
CA ILE A 199 -3.88 2.83 20.45
C ILE A 199 -4.38 1.76 21.41
N GLY A 200 -5.28 0.89 20.95
CA GLY A 200 -5.95 -0.05 21.83
C GLY A 200 -4.98 -1.02 22.48
N LYS A 201 -3.99 -1.51 21.72
CA LYS A 201 -2.87 -2.29 22.24
C LYS A 201 -1.96 -1.48 23.16
N GLY A 202 -1.57 -0.27 22.76
CA GLY A 202 -0.74 0.59 23.61
C GLY A 202 -1.37 0.86 24.99
N VAL A 203 -2.70 1.03 25.04
CA VAL A 203 -3.46 1.24 26.27
C VAL A 203 -3.70 -0.06 27.05
N GLU A 204 -3.67 -1.21 26.39
CA GLU A 204 -3.80 -2.52 27.04
C GLU A 204 -2.49 -2.93 27.72
N GLU A 205 -1.35 -2.69 27.07
CA GLU A 205 -0.02 -3.05 27.58
C GLU A 205 0.56 -2.04 28.57
N SER A 206 0.47 -0.74 28.26
CA SER A 206 1.13 0.32 29.06
C SER A 206 0.14 1.19 29.85
N GLY A 207 -1.16 0.96 29.68
CA GLY A 207 -2.19 1.81 30.26
C GLY A 207 -2.24 3.22 29.65
N TRP A 208 -2.94 4.12 30.32
CA TRP A 208 -3.06 5.52 29.91
C TRP A 208 -1.90 6.35 30.45
N ASN A 209 -0.75 6.27 29.78
CA ASN A 209 0.41 7.09 30.05
C ASN A 209 0.42 8.36 29.17
N HIS A 210 1.42 9.23 29.34
CA HIS A 210 1.53 10.47 28.55
C HIS A 210 1.59 10.18 27.04
N VAL A 211 2.31 9.14 26.63
CA VAL A 211 2.48 8.78 25.21
C VAL A 211 1.16 8.32 24.58
N THR A 212 0.42 7.43 25.23
CA THR A 212 -0.86 6.93 24.70
C THR A 212 -1.94 8.01 24.66
N LYS A 213 -1.93 8.96 25.62
CA LYS A 213 -2.80 10.14 25.62
C LYS A 213 -2.46 11.10 24.48
N VAL A 214 -1.18 11.42 24.29
CA VAL A 214 -0.74 12.27 23.17
C VAL A 214 -1.09 11.62 21.83
N MET A 215 -0.83 10.34 21.67
CA MET A 215 -1.19 9.59 20.45
C MET A 215 -2.70 9.60 20.19
N MET A 216 -3.53 9.39 21.21
CA MET A 216 -4.99 9.50 21.12
C MET A 216 -5.42 10.90 20.67
N SER A 217 -4.87 11.95 21.29
CA SER A 217 -5.20 13.33 20.93
C SER A 217 -4.82 13.67 19.48
N ALA A 218 -3.65 13.20 19.03
CA ALA A 218 -3.19 13.40 17.66
C ALA A 218 -4.09 12.69 16.64
N ILE A 219 -4.52 11.46 16.95
CA ILE A 219 -5.42 10.70 16.08
C ILE A 219 -6.80 11.36 15.99
N VAL A 220 -7.38 11.80 17.12
CA VAL A 220 -8.66 12.53 17.11
C VAL A 220 -8.53 13.82 16.31
N LEU A 221 -7.47 14.61 16.52
CA LEU A 221 -7.23 15.84 15.77
C LEU A 221 -7.12 15.57 14.26
N LEU A 222 -6.40 14.50 13.88
CA LEU A 222 -6.27 14.08 12.49
C LEU A 222 -7.63 13.75 11.87
N PHE A 223 -8.50 13.03 12.57
CA PHE A 223 -9.85 12.72 12.08
C PHE A 223 -10.72 13.95 11.93
N VAL A 224 -10.70 14.88 12.90
CA VAL A 224 -11.45 16.14 12.84
C VAL A 224 -11.00 16.99 11.66
N LEU A 225 -9.68 17.21 11.53
CA LEU A 225 -9.12 17.97 10.41
C LEU A 225 -9.41 17.30 9.08
N SER A 226 -9.25 15.97 8.98
CA SER A 226 -9.55 15.25 7.75
C SER A 226 -11.02 15.32 7.37
N GLY A 227 -11.93 15.27 8.33
CA GLY A 227 -13.37 15.46 8.12
C GLY A 227 -13.68 16.85 7.58
N PHE A 228 -13.14 17.89 8.22
CA PHE A 228 -13.31 19.27 7.80
C PHE A 228 -12.76 19.51 6.39
N PHE A 229 -11.51 19.17 6.09
CA PHE A 229 -10.95 19.38 4.73
C PHE A 229 -11.65 18.57 3.62
N ARG A 230 -12.39 17.52 3.97
CA ARG A 230 -13.18 16.73 3.01
C ARG A 230 -14.64 17.19 2.91
N GLY A 231 -15.03 18.24 3.63
CA GLY A 231 -16.41 18.73 3.70
C GLY A 231 -17.39 17.71 4.26
N PHE A 232 -16.91 16.82 5.15
CA PHE A 232 -17.74 15.79 5.76
C PHE A 232 -18.87 16.38 6.60
N ASP A 233 -18.59 17.48 7.29
CA ASP A 233 -19.54 18.24 8.09
C ASP A 233 -20.68 18.83 7.25
N MET A 234 -20.38 19.44 6.10
CA MET A 234 -21.41 19.91 5.16
C MET A 234 -22.29 18.76 4.67
N LYS A 235 -21.67 17.66 4.24
CA LYS A 235 -22.39 16.45 3.78
C LYS A 235 -23.23 15.81 4.88
N LEU A 236 -22.75 15.85 6.12
CA LEU A 236 -23.49 15.35 7.28
C LEU A 236 -24.74 16.20 7.51
N ILE A 237 -24.63 17.52 7.49
CA ILE A 237 -25.77 18.44 7.64
C ILE A 237 -26.79 18.23 6.50
N GLU A 238 -26.31 18.12 5.27
CA GLU A 238 -27.16 17.80 4.10
C GLU A 238 -27.86 16.44 4.24
N SER A 239 -27.17 15.42 4.79
CA SER A 239 -27.77 14.11 5.03
C SER A 239 -28.94 14.14 6.03
N PHE A 240 -28.95 15.14 6.91
CA PHE A 240 -30.07 15.42 7.82
C PHE A 240 -31.16 16.28 7.17
N HIS A 241 -31.08 16.54 5.86
CA HIS A 241 -31.99 17.41 5.10
C HIS A 241 -32.05 18.84 5.65
N LEU A 242 -30.96 19.28 6.30
CA LEU A 242 -30.80 20.65 6.80
C LEU A 242 -30.00 21.47 5.78
N GLY A 243 -30.35 22.75 5.63
CA GLY A 243 -29.56 23.67 4.80
C GLY A 243 -28.18 23.91 5.42
N VAL A 244 -27.13 23.84 4.61
CA VAL A 244 -25.77 24.14 5.06
C VAL A 244 -25.70 25.61 5.48
N PRO A 245 -25.27 25.93 6.72
CA PRO A 245 -25.15 27.31 7.14
C PRO A 245 -24.13 28.07 6.29
N LEU A 246 -24.51 29.26 5.80
CA LEU A 246 -23.67 30.09 4.93
C LEU A 246 -22.28 30.41 5.53
N TRP A 247 -22.19 30.53 6.86
CA TRP A 247 -20.91 30.76 7.54
C TRP A 247 -19.95 29.57 7.39
N LEU A 248 -20.46 28.34 7.43
CA LEU A 248 -19.66 27.12 7.32
C LEU A 248 -19.16 26.93 5.89
N GLU A 249 -20.01 27.24 4.91
CA GLU A 249 -19.68 27.25 3.49
C GLU A 249 -18.59 28.30 3.19
N ASN A 250 -18.73 29.51 3.73
CA ASN A 250 -17.72 30.56 3.58
C ASN A 250 -16.36 30.19 4.19
N VAL A 251 -16.36 29.52 5.34
CA VAL A 251 -15.12 29.06 5.99
C VAL A 251 -14.44 27.96 5.16
N HIS A 252 -15.21 27.04 4.57
CA HIS A 252 -14.68 26.03 3.65
C HIS A 252 -14.10 26.66 2.37
N ASN A 253 -14.79 27.63 1.78
CA ASN A 253 -14.33 28.29 0.55
C ASN A 253 -13.02 29.06 0.79
N LEU A 254 -12.94 29.80 1.92
CA LEU A 254 -11.74 30.51 2.32
C LEU A 254 -10.52 29.58 2.51
N MET A 255 -10.72 28.41 3.09
CA MET A 255 -9.67 27.42 3.36
C MET A 255 -9.34 26.53 2.15
N SER A 256 -10.30 26.30 1.27
CA SER A 256 -10.13 25.52 0.02
C SER A 256 -9.51 26.36 -1.11
N GLY A 257 -9.35 27.67 -0.93
CA GLY A 257 -8.83 28.58 -1.95
C GLY A 257 -9.73 28.70 -3.18
N LYS A 258 -11.04 28.48 -3.02
CA LYS A 258 -12.06 28.65 -4.06
C LYS A 258 -12.85 29.92 -3.82
#